data_AF-A0A1H7JLD4-F1
#
_entry.id   AF-A0A1H7JLD4-F1
#
_cell.length_a   1.000
_cell.length_b   1.000
_cell.length_c   1.000
_cell.angle_alpha   90.00
_cell.angle_beta   90.00
_cell.angle_gamma   90.00
#
_symmetry.space_group_name_H-M   'P 1'
#
loop_
_entity.id
_entity.type
_entity.pdbx_description
1 polymer ?
#
loop_
_entity_poly.entity_id
_entity_poly.type
_entity_poly.pdbx_seq_one_letter_code
_entity_poly.pdbx_strand_id
1 'polypeptide(L)'
;MEFITVFFGSLLTVYMLGINSQLVRDKNCIGAFSLAWFISLSNMLYIKVFVLSDDFMLTYLCSALGSGIGIVLSIITYTKVHTLLTRNHNNNSDSIVARCKGRKNA
;
A
#
# COMPACT_ATOMS: atom_id res chain seq x y z
N MET A 1 11.33 17.83 15.65
CA MET A 1 10.91 16.41 15.49
C MET A 1 9.51 16.28 14.91
N GLU A 2 8.63 17.27 15.06
CA GLU A 2 7.21 17.17 14.65
C GLU A 2 6.99 17.09 13.13
N PHE A 3 7.73 17.87 12.33
CA PHE A 3 7.60 17.85 10.86
C PHE A 3 7.90 16.50 10.21
N ILE A 4 8.91 15.77 10.71
CA ILE A 4 9.27 14.45 10.19
C ILE A 4 8.14 13.45 10.49
N THR A 5 7.52 13.55 11.67
CA THR A 5 6.40 12.70 12.07
C THR A 5 5.15 13.01 11.25
N VAL A 6 4.89 14.28 10.92
CA VAL A 6 3.80 14.71 10.03
C VAL A 6 4.03 14.22 8.60
N PHE A 7 5.27 14.30 8.11
CA PHE A 7 5.67 13.77 6.81
C PHE A 7 5.44 12.26 6.71
N PHE A 8 5.98 11.50 7.65
CA PHE A 8 5.84 10.04 7.66
C PHE A 8 4.41 9.61 7.96
N GLY A 9 3.69 10.33 8.81
CA GLY A 9 2.28 10.07 9.13
C GLY A 9 1.38 10.25 7.90
N SER A 10 1.51 11.37 7.18
CA SER A 10 0.76 11.60 5.94
C SER A 10 1.14 10.60 4.84
N LEU A 11 2.44 10.33 4.66
CA LEU A 11 2.94 9.35 3.70
C LEU A 11 2.40 7.95 3.98
N LEU A 12 2.52 7.47 5.22
CA LEU A 12 2.07 6.13 5.62
C LEU A 12 0.55 5.99 5.47
N THR A 13 -0.20 7.00 5.91
CA THR A 13 -1.68 6.98 5.85
C THR A 13 -2.15 6.84 4.42
N VAL A 14 -1.59 7.65 3.51
CA VAL A 14 -2.01 7.70 2.12
C VAL A 14 -1.50 6.48 1.34
N TYR A 15 -0.30 6.01 1.64
CA TYR A 15 0.24 4.75 1.12
C TYR A 15 -0.66 3.56 1.48
N MET A 16 -1.03 3.45 2.75
CA MET A 16 -1.93 2.41 3.22
C MET A 16 -3.33 2.54 2.62
N LEU A 17 -3.85 3.75 2.44
CA LEU A 17 -5.15 3.99 1.80
C LEU A 17 -5.15 3.52 0.34
N GLY A 18 -4.07 3.80 -0.39
CA GLY A 18 -3.89 3.34 -1.77
C GLY A 18 -3.88 1.81 -1.88
N ILE A 19 -3.15 1.13 -0.99
CA ILE A 19 -3.14 -0.34 -0.92
C ILE A 19 -4.51 -0.89 -0.54
N ASN A 20 -5.20 -0.26 0.42
CA ASN A 20 -6.51 -0.74 0.89
C ASN A 20 -7.57 -0.72 -0.23
N SER A 21 -7.61 0.37 -1.02
CA SER A 21 -8.50 0.48 -2.18
C SER A 21 -8.31 -0.66 -3.20
N GLN A 22 -7.08 -1.14 -3.34
CA GLN A 22 -6.73 -2.21 -4.26
C GLN A 22 -6.93 -3.60 -3.63
N LEU A 23 -6.70 -3.77 -2.33
CA LEU A 23 -6.97 -5.02 -1.61
C LEU A 23 -8.47 -5.35 -1.58
N VAL A 24 -9.32 -4.33 -1.48
CA VAL A 24 -10.78 -4.45 -1.66
C VAL A 24 -11.12 -4.95 -3.08
N ARG A 25 -10.39 -4.50 -4.10
CA ARG A 25 -10.59 -4.92 -5.50
C ARG A 25 -10.23 -6.39 -5.71
N ASP A 26 -9.17 -6.88 -5.05
CA ASP A 26 -8.74 -8.28 -5.10
C ASP A 26 -9.53 -9.21 -4.16
N LYS A 27 -10.67 -8.75 -3.60
CA LYS A 27 -11.54 -9.47 -2.65
C LYS A 27 -10.84 -9.91 -1.35
N ASN A 28 -9.67 -9.36 -1.04
CA ASN A 28 -8.91 -9.69 0.17
C ASN A 28 -9.41 -8.84 1.36
N CYS A 29 -10.63 -9.10 1.81
CA CYS A 29 -11.33 -8.30 2.83
C CYS A 29 -10.61 -8.26 4.19
N ILE A 30 -9.89 -9.32 4.56
CA ILE A 30 -9.19 -9.40 5.85
C ILE A 30 -8.03 -8.40 5.94
N GLY A 31 -7.29 -8.25 4.84
CA GLY A 31 -6.18 -7.30 4.78
C GLY A 31 -6.68 -5.87 4.63
N ALA A 32 -7.76 -5.66 3.88
CA ALA A 32 -8.41 -4.35 3.77
C ALA A 32 -8.91 -3.84 5.14
N PHE A 33 -9.49 -4.75 5.94
CA PHE A 33 -9.93 -4.45 7.29
C PHE A 33 -8.77 -4.12 8.24
N SER A 34 -7.69 -4.91 8.22
CA SER A 34 -6.50 -4.63 9.04
C SER A 34 -5.82 -3.31 8.65
N LEU A 35 -5.71 -3.01 7.35
CA LEU A 35 -5.19 -1.74 6.87
C LEU A 35 -6.08 -0.56 7.28
N ALA A 36 -7.40 -0.71 7.29
CA ALA A 36 -8.32 0.35 7.72
C ALA A 36 -8.07 0.78 9.19
N TRP A 37 -7.80 -0.20 10.06
CA TRP A 37 -7.41 0.08 11.45
C TRP A 37 -6.09 0.86 11.55
N PHE A 38 -5.10 0.50 10.74
CA PHE A 38 -3.81 1.19 10.72
C PHE A 38 -3.91 2.61 10.15
N ILE A 39 -4.74 2.83 9.13
CA ILE A 39 -5.00 4.14 8.54
C ILE A 39 -5.62 5.07 9.60
N SER A 40 -6.65 4.59 10.32
CA SER A 40 -7.29 5.37 11.39
C SER A 40 -6.31 5.75 12.49
N LEU A 41 -5.44 4.84 12.91
CA LEU A 41 -4.44 5.09 13.94
C LEU A 41 -3.39 6.11 13.48
N SER A 42 -2.92 5.98 12.23
CA SER A 42 -1.98 6.91 11.61
C SER A 42 -2.58 8.31 11.45
N ASN A 43 -3.88 8.41 11.12
CA ASN A 43 -4.58 9.67 10.97
C ASN A 43 -4.81 10.38 12.33
N MET A 44 -5.14 9.63 13.39
CA MET A 44 -5.22 10.20 14.74
C MET A 44 -3.89 10.77 15.22
N LEU A 45 -2.78 10.06 14.94
CA LEU A 45 -1.45 10.52 15.30
C LEU A 45 -1.05 11.77 14.51
N TYR A 46 -1.38 11.80 13.21
CA TYR A 46 -1.18 12.96 12.34
C TYR A 46 -1.92 14.20 12.87
N ILE A 47 -3.21 14.09 13.17
CA ILE A 47 -4.01 15.22 13.67
C ILE A 47 -3.47 15.72 15.01
N LYS A 48 -3.08 14.80 15.91
CA LYS A 48 -2.50 15.18 17.21
C LYS A 48 -1.22 16.01 17.06
N VAL A 49 -0.31 15.60 16.16
CA VAL A 49 0.94 16.32 15.91
C VAL A 49 0.69 17.61 15.12
N PHE A 50 -0.29 17.61 14.21
CA PHE A 50 -0.71 18.79 13.45
C PHE A 50 -1.24 19.90 14.37
N VAL A 51 -2.08 19.54 15.36
CA VAL A 51 -2.63 20.50 16.34
C VAL A 51 -1.58 21.02 17.31
N LEU A 52 -0.50 20.26 17.55
CA LEU A 52 0.59 20.68 18.43
C LEU A 52 1.60 21.62 17.74
N SER A 53 1.58 21.70 16.39
CA SER A 53 2.58 22.46 15.63
C SER A 53 2.13 23.92 15.44
N ASP A 54 2.95 24.89 15.88
CA ASP A 54 2.67 26.32 15.73
C ASP A 54 2.77 26.83 14.26
N ASP A 55 3.56 26.14 13.41
CA ASP A 55 3.77 26.50 12.01
C ASP A 55 2.85 25.74 11.05
N PHE A 56 1.64 26.28 10.85
CA PHE A 56 0.62 25.69 9.98
C PHE A 56 1.09 25.50 8.52
N MET A 57 1.80 26.48 7.95
CA MET A 57 2.14 26.45 6.53
C MET A 57 3.17 25.36 6.19
N LEU A 58 4.19 25.19 7.04
CA LEU A 58 5.24 24.19 6.85
C LEU A 58 4.68 22.77 7.06
N THR A 59 3.82 22.61 8.07
CA THR A 59 3.13 21.34 8.37
C THR A 59 2.22 20.91 7.21
N TYR A 60 1.50 21.85 6.60
CA TYR A 60 0.66 21.59 5.44
C TYR A 60 1.49 21.19 4.20
N LEU A 61 2.59 21.90 3.93
CA LEU A 61 3.50 21.56 2.82
C LEU A 61 4.11 20.16 3.01
N CYS A 62 4.51 19.84 4.24
CA CYS A 62 5.09 18.55 4.60
C CYS A 62 4.07 17.41 4.42
N SER A 63 2.81 17.65 4.79
CA SER A 63 1.72 16.71 4.59
C SER A 63 1.38 16.49 3.10
N ALA A 64 1.36 17.57 2.32
CA ALA A 64 1.13 17.48 0.87
C ALA A 64 2.24 16.69 0.16
N LEU A 65 3.50 16.91 0.53
CA LEU A 65 4.65 16.16 0.01
C LEU A 65 4.60 14.68 0.44
N GLY A 66 4.35 14.41 1.72
CA GLY A 66 4.23 13.05 2.24
C GLY A 66 3.11 12.27 1.56
N SER A 67 1.93 12.88 1.44
CA SER A 67 0.78 12.33 0.72
C SER A 67 1.12 12.05 -0.75
N GLY A 68 1.74 12.99 -1.46
CA GLY A 68 2.11 12.82 -2.87
C GLY A 68 3.04 11.63 -3.08
N ILE A 69 4.06 11.49 -2.24
CA ILE A 69 5.01 10.37 -2.28
C ILE A 69 4.33 9.04 -1.91
N GLY A 70 3.44 9.06 -0.92
CA GLY A 70 2.66 7.90 -0.48
C GLY A 70 1.79 7.31 -1.59
N ILE A 71 1.12 8.15 -2.39
CA ILE A 71 0.32 7.70 -3.54
C ILE A 71 1.20 7.01 -4.58
N VAL A 72 2.31 7.64 -4.96
CA VAL A 72 3.22 7.10 -5.98
C VAL A 72 3.78 5.75 -5.54
N LEU A 73 4.22 5.63 -4.28
CA LEU A 73 4.68 4.37 -3.71
C LEU A 73 3.59 3.30 -3.71
N SER A 74 2.35 3.65 -3.38
CA SER A 74 1.24 2.68 -3.35
C SER A 74 1.00 2.06 -4.73
N ILE A 75 1.07 2.87 -5.79
CA ILE A 75 0.88 2.43 -7.17
C ILE A 75 2.04 1.52 -7.58
N ILE A 76 3.29 1.91 -7.31
CA ILE A 76 4.48 1.12 -7.66
C ILE A 76 4.45 -0.24 -6.96
N THR A 77 4.20 -0.26 -5.65
CA THR A 77 4.14 -1.50 -4.87
C THR A 77 3.07 -2.43 -5.45
N TYR A 78 1.89 -1.91 -5.77
CA TYR A 78 0.83 -2.71 -6.39
C TYR A 78 1.22 -3.25 -7.75
N THR A 79 1.75 -2.42 -8.64
CA THR A 79 2.20 -2.88 -9.97
C THR A 79 3.24 -3.99 -9.83
N LYS A 80 4.17 -3.88 -8.88
CA LYS A 80 5.18 -4.91 -8.62
C LYS A 80 4.58 -6.18 -8.05
N VAL A 81 3.72 -6.08 -7.03
CA VAL A 81 3.06 -7.23 -6.39
C VAL A 81 2.15 -7.96 -7.39
N HIS A 82 1.33 -7.23 -8.14
CA HIS A 82 0.50 -7.79 -9.20
C HIS A 82 1.36 -8.50 -10.26
N THR A 83 2.42 -7.85 -10.76
CA THR A 83 3.35 -8.47 -11.73
C THR A 83 3.97 -9.76 -11.19
N LEU A 84 4.38 -9.78 -9.92
CA LEU A 84 4.96 -10.96 -9.28
C LEU A 84 3.94 -12.09 -9.12
N LEU A 85 2.71 -11.76 -8.69
CA LEU A 85 1.63 -12.73 -8.55
C LEU A 85 1.20 -13.32 -9.90
N THR A 86 1.06 -12.49 -10.94
CA THR A 86 0.75 -12.96 -12.30
C THR A 86 1.88 -13.84 -12.85
N ARG A 87 3.15 -13.47 -12.61
CA ARG A 87 4.30 -14.28 -13.06
C ARG A 87 4.37 -15.63 -12.36
N ASN A 88 4.06 -15.69 -11.06
CA ASN A 88 4.00 -16.95 -10.33
C ASN A 88 2.86 -17.85 -10.82
N HIS A 89 1.70 -17.28 -11.15
CA HIS A 89 0.58 -18.05 -11.70
C HIS A 89 0.92 -18.67 -13.05
N ASN A 90 1.54 -17.92 -13.97
CA ASN A 90 1.95 -18.44 -15.28
C ASN A 90 3.00 -19.56 -15.18
N ASN A 91 4.04 -19.40 -14.34
CA ASN A 91 5.03 -20.45 -14.13
C ASN A 91 4.40 -21.74 -13.56
N ASN A 92 3.39 -21.60 -12.69
CA ASN A 92 2.70 -22.76 -12.13
C ASN A 92 1.81 -23.43 -13.20
N SER A 93 1.11 -22.67 -14.03
CA SER A 93 0.35 -23.20 -15.16
C SER A 93 1.24 -23.92 -16.18
N ASP A 94 2.40 -23.37 -16.54
CA ASP A 94 3.34 -24.00 -17.46
C ASP A 94 3.90 -25.32 -16.89
N SER A 95 4.18 -25.37 -15.59
CA SER A 95 4.64 -26.59 -14.94
C SER A 95 3.56 -27.69 -14.90
N ILE A 96 2.29 -27.32 -14.70
CA ILE A 96 1.16 -28.26 -14.74
C ILE A 96 0.94 -28.79 -16.17
N VAL A 97 1.01 -27.91 -17.18
CA VAL A 97 0.89 -28.31 -18.60
C VAL A 97 2.03 -29.24 -19.00
N ALA A 98 3.27 -28.95 -18.59
CA ALA A 98 4.43 -29.82 -18.82
C ALA A 98 4.25 -31.20 -18.15
N ARG A 99 3.74 -31.24 -16.92
CA ARG A 99 3.49 -32.50 -16.19
C ARG A 99 2.37 -33.33 -16.83
N CYS A 100 1.32 -32.69 -17.35
CA CYS A 100 0.25 -33.36 -18.08
C CYS A 100 0.70 -33.90 -19.44
N LYS A 101 1.63 -33.21 -20.13
CA LYS A 101 2.17 -33.66 -21.42
C LYS A 101 3.13 -34.85 -21.26
N GLY A 102 3.94 -34.87 -20.20
CA GLY A 102 4.80 -36.02 -19.87
C GLY A 102 4.03 -37.30 -19.54
N ARG A 103 2.80 -37.19 -19.03
CA ARG A 103 1.94 -38.33 -18.66
C ARG A 103 1.16 -38.94 -19.83
N LYS A 104 1.10 -38.27 -20.99
CA LYS A 104 0.45 -38.78 -22.21
C LYS A 104 1.42 -39.50 -23.15
N ASN A 105 2.72 -39.37 -22.92
CA ASN A 105 3.77 -39.92 -23.77
C ASN A 105 4.52 -41.11 -23.12
N ALA A 106 4.01 -41.61 -21.99
CA ALA A 106 4.47 -42.82 -21.29
C ALA A 106 3.31 -43.81 -21.25
#